data_AF-A0A6J6GJQ1-F1
#
_entry.id   AF-A0A6J6GJQ1-F1
#
_cell.length_a   1.000
_cell.length_b   1.000
_cell.length_c   1.000
_cell.angle_alpha   90.00
_cell.angle_beta   90.00
_cell.angle_gamma   90.00
#
_symmetry.space_group_name_H-M   'P 1'
#
loop_
_entity.id
_entity.type
_entity.pdbx_description
1 polymer ?
#
loop_
_entity_poly.entity_id
_entity_poly.type
_entity_poly.pdbx_seq_one_letter_code
_entity_poly.pdbx_strand_id
1 'polypeptide(L)'
;MAKGEVRPNADYYCDDPVTPAVKRRNFGALTSSVMLIVAGLFLSNTFAANISLSSGAGVEFGQGVSMTTACSGSQALTVTPYSTFVNSSGAGSYYFSSIKVSGIPSSCNGFDFTINAYNSSGNSPLAIFNTSSTSAVVHNNAGTFQLGVGTTTGASISSGSGTFTITFTDPVATSGAVSRVTLQTGEHVAGLTLCQQGITCSIGDIGPGGGNIFYYSSAGFNCGPTFTSTGSPTNGLCHYLEAAPSSAASGTFPYASTGFDNLDISTIPSDTNADYTSAAIGLGYKNSIAVVNQGNNSTSAAVAARAYQGGAKNDWYLPSQSELNQMCKWARGVAWTSDTTVCSGGTLNLGTGAGLGASGFVSNFYWSSSERESSNGWGIYFSGPTPDYLSKFHVRYIRPVRAF
;
A
#
# COMPACT_ATOMS: atom_id res chain seq x y z
N MET A 1 -93.37 -13.96 67.71
CA MET A 1 -91.92 -14.21 67.90
C MET A 1 -91.21 -12.96 67.37
N ALA A 2 -90.78 -12.00 68.20
CA ALA A 2 -89.48 -11.95 68.93
C ALA A 2 -88.27 -11.91 67.95
N LYS A 3 -87.32 -10.95 67.89
CA LYS A 3 -86.93 -9.69 68.62
C LYS A 3 -86.30 -8.69 67.60
N GLY A 4 -85.95 -7.41 67.90
CA GLY A 4 -86.28 -6.58 69.07
C GLY A 4 -85.45 -5.30 69.37
N GLU A 5 -84.35 -4.95 68.68
CA GLU A 5 -83.46 -3.79 69.01
C GLU A 5 -83.38 -2.75 67.86
N VAL A 6 -83.82 -1.48 68.01
CA VAL A 6 -83.30 -0.30 68.76
C VAL A 6 -82.33 0.58 67.94
N ARG A 7 -82.68 1.86 67.77
CA ARG A 7 -81.87 2.97 67.21
C ARG A 7 -81.43 3.91 68.36
N PRO A 8 -80.33 4.68 68.25
CA PRO A 8 -80.38 6.08 67.75
C PRO A 8 -79.17 6.44 66.83
N ASN A 9 -79.11 7.48 65.99
CA ASN A 9 -79.62 8.87 65.94
C ASN A 9 -78.66 9.94 66.54
N ALA A 10 -78.54 11.06 65.82
CA ALA A 10 -77.93 12.36 66.15
C ALA A 10 -76.38 12.54 66.16
N ASP A 11 -75.92 13.30 65.17
CA ASP A 11 -75.20 14.58 65.28
C ASP A 11 -74.02 14.72 66.26
N TYR A 12 -72.83 14.97 65.69
CA TYR A 12 -71.73 15.65 66.38
C TYR A 12 -71.36 16.93 65.63
N TYR A 13 -71.66 18.06 66.28
CA TYR A 13 -71.20 19.39 65.90
C TYR A 13 -69.83 19.63 66.56
N CYS A 14 -68.83 20.06 65.80
CA CYS A 14 -67.58 20.60 66.35
C CYS A 14 -67.28 21.93 65.64
N ASP A 15 -67.39 23.03 66.39
CA ASP A 15 -66.85 24.33 66.00
C ASP A 15 -65.31 24.25 65.98
N ASP A 16 -64.71 24.41 64.80
CA ASP A 16 -63.28 24.74 64.66
C ASP A 16 -63.15 26.04 63.84
N PRO A 17 -62.29 26.99 64.25
CA PRO A 17 -62.35 28.37 63.80
C PRO A 17 -61.91 28.57 62.35
N VAL A 18 -62.64 29.44 61.64
CA VAL A 18 -62.44 29.76 60.22
C VAL A 18 -61.09 30.45 59.98
N THR A 19 -60.07 29.69 59.58
CA THR A 19 -58.83 30.27 59.03
C THR A 19 -59.04 30.65 57.57
N PRO A 20 -58.69 31.88 57.13
CA PRO A 20 -58.92 32.30 55.76
C PRO A 20 -58.00 31.57 54.78
N ALA A 21 -58.57 30.63 54.02
CA ALA A 21 -57.86 29.90 52.98
C ALA A 21 -57.45 30.83 51.82
N VAL A 22 -56.21 31.32 51.87
CA VAL A 22 -55.63 32.18 50.83
C VAL A 22 -55.60 31.43 49.50
N LYS A 23 -56.29 31.98 48.49
CA LYS A 23 -56.32 31.50 47.11
C LYS A 23 -54.89 31.44 46.54
N ARG A 24 -54.25 30.26 46.54
CA ARG A 24 -53.02 30.03 45.79
C ARG A 24 -53.33 30.11 44.29
N ARG A 25 -52.68 31.05 43.58
CA ARG A 25 -52.80 31.17 42.12
C ARG A 25 -52.19 29.92 41.47
N ASN A 26 -52.98 29.22 40.66
CA ASN A 26 -52.47 28.14 39.81
C ASN A 26 -51.47 28.71 38.80
N PHE A 27 -50.19 28.35 38.94
CA PHE A 27 -49.12 28.66 37.97
C PHE A 27 -48.90 27.52 36.96
N GLY A 28 -49.88 26.63 36.81
CA GLY A 28 -49.82 25.46 35.92
C GLY A 28 -50.18 25.77 34.47
N ALA A 29 -49.35 26.55 33.77
CA ALA A 29 -49.53 26.81 32.33
C ALA A 29 -48.25 27.22 31.55
N LEU A 30 -47.04 27.17 32.14
CA LEU A 30 -45.83 27.70 31.48
C LEU A 30 -44.62 26.74 31.41
N THR A 31 -44.69 25.54 31.98
CA THR A 31 -43.55 24.60 32.02
C THR A 31 -43.52 23.57 30.89
N SER A 32 -44.64 23.28 30.21
CA SER A 32 -44.66 22.35 29.06
C SER A 32 -44.13 22.96 27.76
N SER A 33 -44.35 24.26 27.52
CA SER A 33 -43.96 24.90 26.25
C SER A 33 -42.45 25.09 26.10
N VAL A 34 -41.70 25.17 27.21
CA VAL A 34 -40.23 25.34 27.21
C VAL A 34 -39.51 24.02 26.88
N MET A 35 -40.02 22.88 27.38
CA MET A 35 -39.46 21.56 27.09
C MET A 35 -39.55 21.18 25.60
N LEU A 36 -40.61 21.63 24.90
CA LEU A 36 -40.84 21.28 23.50
C LEU A 36 -40.03 22.11 22.50
N ILE A 37 -39.56 23.30 22.90
CA ILE A 37 -38.67 24.13 22.08
C ILE A 37 -37.21 23.61 22.14
N VAL A 38 -36.80 23.01 23.25
CA VAL A 38 -35.44 22.43 23.40
C VAL A 38 -35.26 21.15 22.57
N ALA A 39 -36.32 20.37 22.32
CA ALA A 39 -36.26 19.17 21.49
C ALA A 39 -36.19 19.45 19.96
N GLY A 40 -36.66 20.62 19.52
CA GLY A 40 -36.79 20.96 18.09
C GLY A 40 -35.52 21.52 17.42
N LEU A 41 -34.47 21.84 18.17
CA LEU A 41 -33.29 22.58 17.69
C LEU A 41 -32.02 21.71 17.52
N PHE A 42 -32.12 20.38 17.58
CA PHE A 42 -30.99 19.45 17.51
C PHE A 42 -30.97 18.53 16.27
N LEU A 43 -31.62 18.92 15.17
CA LEU A 43 -31.40 18.30 13.87
C LEU A 43 -30.43 19.15 13.04
N SER A 44 -29.20 18.65 12.88
CA SER A 44 -28.05 19.22 12.13
C SER A 44 -26.94 19.94 12.91
N ASN A 45 -26.73 19.63 14.19
CA ASN A 45 -25.49 20.02 14.89
C ASN A 45 -24.41 18.94 14.73
N THR A 46 -23.37 19.25 13.95
CA THR A 46 -22.09 18.50 13.98
C THR A 46 -21.51 18.54 15.38
N PHE A 47 -21.25 17.37 15.96
CA PHE A 47 -20.76 17.25 17.34
C PHE A 47 -19.25 17.61 17.44
N ALA A 48 -18.96 18.91 17.47
CA ALA A 48 -17.65 19.42 17.87
C ALA A 48 -17.60 19.50 19.41
N ALA A 49 -16.91 18.56 20.04
CA ALA A 49 -16.78 18.53 21.49
C ALA A 49 -15.89 19.68 21.98
N ASN A 50 -16.47 20.61 22.74
CA ASN A 50 -15.73 21.68 23.42
C ASN A 50 -15.33 21.17 24.81
N ILE A 51 -14.11 20.64 24.94
CA ILE A 51 -13.65 19.96 26.16
C ILE A 51 -12.96 20.95 27.09
N SER A 52 -13.55 21.16 28.27
CA SER A 52 -12.92 21.85 29.40
C SER A 52 -12.03 20.86 30.17
N LEU A 53 -10.73 21.15 30.26
CA LEU A 53 -9.75 20.29 30.91
C LEU A 53 -9.67 20.59 32.42
N SER A 54 -10.45 19.88 33.23
CA SER A 54 -10.42 20.01 34.69
C SER A 54 -10.47 18.69 35.47
N SER A 55 -9.83 17.63 34.98
CA SER A 55 -9.37 16.50 35.83
C SER A 55 -8.40 15.55 35.13
N GLY A 56 -7.12 15.59 35.55
CA GLY A 56 -6.19 14.46 35.80
C GLY A 56 -6.03 13.24 34.86
N ALA A 57 -6.74 13.11 33.75
CA ALA A 57 -6.62 11.99 32.81
C ALA A 57 -6.07 12.50 31.47
N GLY A 58 -5.04 11.82 30.95
CA GLY A 58 -4.34 12.23 29.73
C GLY A 58 -5.23 12.16 28.49
N VAL A 59 -5.77 13.31 28.07
CA VAL A 59 -6.36 13.51 26.75
C VAL A 59 -5.27 14.08 25.83
N GLU A 60 -4.43 13.19 25.29
CA GLU A 60 -3.31 13.57 24.43
C GLU A 60 -3.62 13.27 22.96
N PHE A 61 -4.16 14.27 22.27
CA PHE A 61 -4.03 14.36 20.82
C PHE A 61 -2.83 15.24 20.48
N GLY A 62 -1.84 14.69 19.76
CA GLY A 62 -0.86 15.50 19.04
C GLY A 62 0.52 15.70 19.65
N GLN A 63 1.13 14.68 20.27
CA GLN A 63 2.59 14.65 20.47
C GLN A 63 3.21 13.38 19.91
N GLY A 64 4.18 13.52 18.99
CA GLY A 64 5.14 12.44 18.67
C GLY A 64 5.01 11.71 17.32
N VAL A 65 4.89 12.42 16.18
CA VAL A 65 5.50 11.96 14.91
C VAL A 65 6.10 13.17 14.20
N SER A 66 7.34 13.02 13.71
CA SER A 66 8.06 14.07 12.97
C SER A 66 7.30 14.50 11.71
N MET A 67 7.30 15.80 11.39
CA MET A 67 6.66 16.31 10.17
C MET A 67 7.33 15.73 8.93
N THR A 68 6.58 14.92 8.19
CA THR A 68 6.80 14.74 6.75
C THR A 68 6.21 15.95 6.04
N THR A 69 7.04 16.73 5.37
CA THR A 69 6.68 18.04 4.79
C THR A 69 5.52 17.92 3.79
N ALA A 70 4.30 18.13 4.27
CA ALA A 70 3.14 18.36 3.42
C ALA A 70 3.20 19.80 2.89
N CYS A 71 2.86 19.99 1.62
CA CYS A 71 2.83 21.29 0.99
C CYS A 71 1.73 22.14 1.63
N SER A 72 2.17 23.07 2.49
CA SER A 72 1.32 23.94 3.30
C SER A 72 1.67 25.43 3.11
N GLY A 73 2.85 25.72 2.55
CA GLY A 73 3.39 27.07 2.47
C GLY A 73 3.51 27.70 3.86
N SER A 74 2.96 28.90 4.03
CA SER A 74 2.83 29.58 5.32
C SER A 74 1.49 29.33 6.04
N GLN A 75 0.61 28.48 5.48
CA GLN A 75 -0.70 28.17 6.06
C GLN A 75 -0.65 26.85 6.83
N ALA A 76 -1.48 26.72 7.86
CA ALA A 76 -1.69 25.44 8.54
C ALA A 76 -2.68 24.58 7.74
N LEU A 77 -2.30 23.33 7.44
CA LEU A 77 -3.22 22.34 6.90
C LEU A 77 -4.06 21.76 8.05
N THR A 78 -5.37 21.66 7.84
CA THR A 78 -6.28 20.96 8.75
C THR A 78 -6.67 19.62 8.12
N VAL A 79 -6.42 18.52 8.83
CA VAL A 79 -6.82 17.16 8.43
C VAL A 79 -7.92 16.68 9.37
N THR A 80 -9.10 16.41 8.83
CA THR A 80 -10.28 15.99 9.58
C THR A 80 -10.70 14.58 9.15
N PRO A 81 -10.47 13.55 9.98
CA PRO A 81 -10.97 12.20 9.73
C PRO A 81 -12.47 12.09 10.05
N TYR A 82 -13.18 11.22 9.32
CA TYR A 82 -14.58 10.88 9.57
C TYR A 82 -14.80 9.38 9.66
N SER A 83 -15.94 9.01 10.24
CA SER A 83 -16.41 7.63 10.30
C SER A 83 -17.83 7.48 9.79
N THR A 84 -18.16 6.26 9.35
CA THR A 84 -19.51 5.88 8.93
C THR A 84 -19.87 4.54 9.55
N PHE A 85 -21.10 4.44 10.06
CA PHE A 85 -21.64 3.21 10.61
C PHE A 85 -22.17 2.32 9.48
N VAL A 86 -21.68 1.09 9.40
CA VAL A 86 -22.17 0.05 8.48
C VAL A 86 -22.89 -1.00 9.30
N ASN A 87 -24.17 -1.21 9.03
CA ASN A 87 -24.99 -2.18 9.74
C ASN A 87 -24.67 -3.61 9.27
N SER A 88 -24.23 -4.47 10.19
CA SER A 88 -24.00 -5.91 9.97
C SER A 88 -24.73 -6.75 11.02
N SER A 89 -24.96 -8.02 10.72
CA SER A 89 -25.61 -8.95 11.65
C SER A 89 -24.76 -9.15 12.90
N GLY A 90 -25.30 -8.77 14.07
CA GLY A 90 -24.59 -8.87 15.37
C GLY A 90 -24.18 -7.54 16.01
N ALA A 91 -24.72 -6.42 15.50
CA ALA A 91 -24.32 -5.03 15.74
C ALA A 91 -23.25 -4.55 14.74
N GLY A 92 -23.59 -3.48 14.01
CA GLY A 92 -22.73 -2.88 12.98
C GLY A 92 -21.47 -2.22 13.52
N SER A 93 -20.58 -1.87 12.59
CA SER A 93 -19.25 -1.32 12.88
C SER A 93 -19.10 0.10 12.35
N TYR A 94 -18.36 0.93 13.09
CA TYR A 94 -17.87 2.21 12.59
C TYR A 94 -16.58 2.00 11.80
N TYR A 95 -16.61 2.39 10.53
CA TYR A 95 -15.46 2.36 9.63
C TYR A 95 -14.88 3.76 9.45
N PHE A 96 -13.55 3.84 9.34
CA PHE A 96 -12.84 5.02 8.88
C PHE A 96 -13.14 5.21 7.38
N SER A 97 -13.96 6.20 7.05
CA SER A 97 -14.66 6.24 5.75
C SER A 97 -14.33 7.46 4.89
N SER A 98 -13.90 8.58 5.48
CA SER A 98 -13.44 9.72 4.70
C SER A 98 -12.47 10.60 5.47
N ILE A 99 -11.73 11.43 4.73
CA ILE A 99 -10.76 12.39 5.24
C ILE A 99 -10.95 13.69 4.47
N LYS A 100 -11.16 14.79 5.18
CA LYS A 100 -11.11 16.14 4.61
C LYS A 100 -9.78 16.78 4.92
N VAL A 101 -9.16 17.38 3.91
CA VAL A 101 -7.99 18.25 4.06
C VAL A 101 -8.40 19.65 3.61
N SER A 102 -8.01 20.68 4.37
CA SER A 102 -8.31 22.09 4.06
C SER A 102 -7.15 23.01 4.45
N GLY A 103 -7.09 24.19 3.85
CA GLY A 103 -6.00 25.16 4.05
C GLY A 103 -4.88 25.03 3.00
N ILE A 104 -5.11 24.28 1.93
CA ILE A 104 -4.11 24.00 0.89
C ILE A 104 -3.90 25.26 0.02
N PRO A 105 -2.70 25.87 -0.01
CA PRO A 105 -2.43 27.02 -0.87
C PRO A 105 -2.27 26.62 -2.34
N SER A 106 -2.47 27.59 -3.24
CA SER A 106 -2.23 27.42 -4.68
C SER A 106 -0.75 27.17 -5.05
N SER A 107 0.19 27.41 -4.13
CA SER A 107 1.60 27.01 -4.29
C SER A 107 1.79 25.49 -4.31
N CYS A 108 0.77 24.72 -3.94
CA CYS A 108 0.76 23.25 -3.97
C CYS A 108 0.06 22.68 -5.20
N ASN A 109 -0.17 23.51 -6.22
CA ASN A 109 -0.63 23.08 -7.52
C ASN A 109 0.43 22.19 -8.18
N GLY A 110 0.01 21.05 -8.72
CA GLY A 110 0.93 20.05 -9.27
C GLY A 110 1.60 19.16 -8.22
N PHE A 111 1.08 19.09 -6.98
CA PHE A 111 1.51 18.12 -5.97
C PHE A 111 0.49 17.00 -5.77
N ASP A 112 0.99 15.82 -5.47
CA ASP A 112 0.20 14.68 -4.97
C ASP A 112 0.21 14.67 -3.45
N PHE A 113 -0.96 14.44 -2.84
CA PHE A 113 -1.20 14.36 -1.41
C PHE A 113 -1.43 12.92 -1.01
N THR A 114 -0.46 12.31 -0.32
CA THR A 114 -0.49 10.90 0.09
C THR A 114 -0.89 10.78 1.54
N ILE A 115 -1.87 9.93 1.83
CA ILE A 115 -2.49 9.77 3.14
C ILE A 115 -2.40 8.32 3.61
N ASN A 116 -1.87 8.11 4.81
CA ASN A 116 -1.80 6.79 5.45
C ASN A 116 -2.39 6.85 6.86
N ALA A 117 -2.97 5.75 7.32
CA ALA A 117 -3.48 5.60 8.68
C ALA A 117 -2.69 4.52 9.43
N TYR A 118 -2.53 4.68 10.74
CA TYR A 118 -1.76 3.78 11.60
C TYR A 118 -2.50 3.52 12.91
N ASN A 119 -2.25 2.36 13.50
CA ASN A 119 -2.64 2.07 14.88
C ASN A 119 -1.68 2.76 15.88
N SER A 120 -1.85 2.46 17.17
CA SER A 120 -1.08 3.06 18.27
C SER A 120 0.34 2.50 18.45
N SER A 121 0.66 1.34 17.87
CA SER A 121 1.86 0.55 18.23
C SER A 121 2.76 0.11 17.08
N GLY A 122 2.29 0.18 15.82
CA GLY A 122 3.03 -0.21 14.63
C GLY A 122 3.51 0.96 13.78
N ASN A 123 4.56 0.73 12.99
CA ASN A 123 5.06 1.69 11.99
C ASN A 123 4.57 1.36 10.56
N SER A 124 3.85 0.26 10.38
CA SER A 124 3.25 -0.13 9.10
C SER A 124 1.88 0.53 8.92
N PRO A 125 1.58 1.13 7.75
CA PRO A 125 0.24 1.60 7.41
C PRO A 125 -0.83 0.50 7.51
N LEU A 126 -2.02 0.87 8.00
CA LEU A 126 -3.21 0.04 7.97
C LEU A 126 -3.83 0.01 6.57
N ALA A 127 -4.41 -1.12 6.18
CA ALA A 127 -5.35 -1.15 5.05
C ALA A 127 -6.57 -0.28 5.42
N ILE A 128 -6.91 0.67 4.55
CA ILE A 128 -7.95 1.67 4.78
C ILE A 128 -9.12 1.53 3.81
N PHE A 129 -8.90 1.11 2.57
CA PHE A 129 -9.94 0.84 1.57
C PHE A 129 -9.59 -0.33 0.64
N ASN A 130 -10.54 -0.76 -0.20
CA ASN A 130 -10.34 -1.71 -1.31
C ASN A 130 -9.58 -2.99 -0.90
N THR A 131 -10.07 -3.69 0.13
CA THR A 131 -9.49 -4.90 0.74
C THR A 131 -8.14 -4.70 1.43
N SER A 132 -7.13 -4.16 0.76
CA SER A 132 -5.74 -4.10 1.23
C SER A 132 -5.02 -2.78 0.95
N SER A 133 -5.65 -1.78 0.32
CA SER A 133 -5.00 -0.50 0.01
C SER A 133 -4.70 0.27 1.28
N THR A 134 -3.41 0.56 1.51
CA THR A 134 -2.91 1.22 2.74
C THR A 134 -2.62 2.72 2.59
N SER A 135 -2.79 3.24 1.37
CA SER A 135 -2.41 4.60 0.98
C SER A 135 -3.46 5.19 0.06
N ALA A 136 -3.88 6.42 0.34
CA ALA A 136 -4.81 7.18 -0.48
C ALA A 136 -4.12 8.44 -1.00
N VAL A 137 -4.00 8.54 -2.32
CA VAL A 137 -3.34 9.64 -3.03
C VAL A 137 -4.39 10.54 -3.66
N VAL A 138 -4.22 11.85 -3.53
CA VAL A 138 -5.04 12.89 -4.17
C VAL A 138 -4.15 13.83 -4.96
N HIS A 139 -4.38 13.97 -6.25
CA HIS A 139 -3.63 14.86 -7.12
C HIS A 139 -4.26 16.27 -7.15
N ASN A 140 -3.46 17.31 -6.94
CA ASN A 140 -3.90 18.71 -7.12
C ASN A 140 -3.61 19.23 -8.54
N ASN A 141 -4.55 19.03 -9.45
CA ASN A 141 -4.49 19.52 -10.83
C ASN A 141 -4.82 21.02 -10.87
N ALA A 142 -3.81 21.86 -10.64
CA ALA A 142 -3.91 23.33 -10.71
C ALA A 142 -5.06 23.95 -9.87
N GLY A 143 -5.35 23.37 -8.70
CA GLY A 143 -6.44 23.77 -7.81
C GLY A 143 -7.68 22.88 -7.88
N THR A 144 -7.72 21.94 -8.83
CA THR A 144 -8.76 20.89 -8.94
C THR A 144 -8.23 19.59 -8.37
N PHE A 145 -8.77 19.15 -7.24
CA PHE A 145 -8.35 17.90 -6.60
C PHE A 145 -9.05 16.70 -7.24
N GLN A 146 -8.27 15.73 -7.72
CA GLN A 146 -8.74 14.49 -8.33
C GLN A 146 -8.07 13.27 -7.67
N LEU A 147 -8.63 12.07 -7.85
CA LEU A 147 -8.03 10.85 -7.32
C LEU A 147 -6.65 10.63 -7.95
N GLY A 148 -5.64 10.42 -7.11
CA GLY A 148 -4.28 10.14 -7.52
C GLY A 148 -4.06 8.66 -7.86
N VAL A 149 -2.85 8.37 -8.31
CA VAL A 149 -2.38 7.03 -8.65
C VAL A 149 -2.62 6.05 -7.49
N GLY A 150 -3.16 4.87 -7.80
CA GLY A 150 -3.48 3.83 -6.81
C GLY A 150 -4.77 4.05 -6.00
N THR A 151 -5.47 5.16 -6.22
CA THR A 151 -6.70 5.54 -5.48
C THR A 151 -7.93 5.60 -6.39
N THR A 152 -7.79 5.18 -7.64
CA THR A 152 -8.80 5.28 -8.71
C THR A 152 -9.96 4.28 -8.57
N THR A 153 -9.86 3.33 -7.63
CA THR A 153 -10.86 2.30 -7.34
C THR A 153 -11.05 2.21 -5.82
N GLY A 154 -12.28 2.02 -5.35
CA GLY A 154 -12.59 1.94 -3.92
C GLY A 154 -12.64 3.29 -3.18
N ALA A 155 -12.57 4.40 -3.92
CA ALA A 155 -12.67 5.75 -3.40
C ALA A 155 -13.36 6.72 -4.38
N SER A 156 -13.85 7.82 -3.83
CA SER A 156 -14.41 8.97 -4.54
C SER A 156 -13.86 10.26 -3.93
N ILE A 157 -13.94 11.38 -4.64
CA ILE A 157 -13.44 12.67 -4.17
C ILE A 157 -14.43 13.79 -4.41
N SER A 158 -14.52 14.71 -3.44
CA SER A 158 -15.17 16.01 -3.57
C SER A 158 -14.14 17.11 -3.35
N SER A 159 -14.09 18.10 -4.22
CA SER A 159 -13.06 19.15 -4.26
C SER A 159 -13.64 20.54 -4.17
N GLY A 160 -12.94 21.45 -3.49
CA GLY A 160 -13.20 22.88 -3.49
C GLY A 160 -11.90 23.69 -3.43
N SER A 161 -11.99 25.02 -3.48
CA SER A 161 -10.80 25.88 -3.41
C SER A 161 -10.03 25.63 -2.09
N GLY A 162 -8.77 25.18 -2.21
CA GLY A 162 -7.90 24.87 -1.07
C GLY A 162 -8.37 23.74 -0.16
N THR A 163 -9.27 22.87 -0.62
CA THR A 163 -9.79 21.74 0.17
C THR A 163 -10.23 20.56 -0.69
N PHE A 164 -10.03 19.34 -0.19
CA PHE A 164 -10.66 18.14 -0.73
C PHE A 164 -11.21 17.27 0.39
N THR A 165 -12.19 16.43 0.06
CA THR A 165 -12.65 15.33 0.89
C THR A 165 -12.58 14.06 0.06
N ILE A 166 -11.71 13.14 0.46
CA ILE A 166 -11.65 11.79 -0.11
C ILE A 166 -12.53 10.86 0.73
N THR A 167 -13.37 10.08 0.06
CA THR A 167 -14.32 9.14 0.68
C THR A 167 -14.05 7.75 0.13
N PHE A 168 -13.75 6.81 1.02
CA PHE A 168 -13.58 5.40 0.70
C PHE A 168 -14.95 4.76 0.49
N THR A 169 -15.19 4.21 -0.70
CA THR A 169 -16.46 3.51 -1.02
C THR A 169 -16.50 2.13 -0.38
N ASP A 170 -15.33 1.50 -0.25
CA ASP A 170 -15.14 0.17 0.30
C ASP A 170 -14.14 0.22 1.46
N PRO A 171 -14.48 0.88 2.59
CA PRO A 171 -13.58 1.07 3.72
C PRO A 171 -13.37 -0.25 4.48
N VAL A 172 -12.13 -0.51 4.92
CA VAL A 172 -11.78 -1.76 5.64
C VAL A 172 -11.24 -1.52 7.04
N ALA A 173 -10.67 -0.34 7.33
CA ALA A 173 -10.25 0.03 8.68
C ALA A 173 -11.46 0.38 9.56
N THR A 174 -11.60 -0.27 10.72
CA THR A 174 -12.54 0.21 11.75
C THR A 174 -12.01 1.50 12.39
N SER A 175 -12.89 2.42 12.76
CA SER A 175 -12.48 3.72 13.30
C SER A 175 -11.69 3.60 14.60
N GLY A 176 -11.94 2.56 15.40
CA GLY A 176 -11.17 2.28 16.62
C GLY A 176 -9.76 1.72 16.38
N ALA A 177 -9.45 1.22 15.18
CA ALA A 177 -8.10 0.76 14.83
C ALA A 177 -7.18 1.90 14.40
N VAL A 178 -7.73 3.03 13.94
CA VAL A 178 -6.97 4.21 13.49
C VAL A 178 -6.67 5.11 14.68
N SER A 179 -5.39 5.24 15.03
CA SER A 179 -4.91 6.12 16.11
C SER A 179 -4.14 7.33 15.59
N ARG A 180 -3.56 7.24 14.39
CA ARG A 180 -2.77 8.29 13.74
C ARG A 180 -3.05 8.33 12.25
N VAL A 181 -3.00 9.53 11.65
CA VAL A 181 -3.07 9.74 10.20
C VAL A 181 -1.90 10.63 9.80
N THR A 182 -1.20 10.29 8.72
CA THR A 182 -0.16 11.12 8.12
C THR A 182 -0.67 11.75 6.82
N LEU A 183 -0.11 12.92 6.50
CA LEU A 183 -0.27 13.57 5.21
C LEU A 183 1.13 13.89 4.70
N GLN A 184 1.44 13.45 3.48
CA GLN A 184 2.69 13.69 2.79
C GLN A 184 2.40 14.36 1.45
N THR A 185 3.35 15.10 0.91
CA THR A 185 3.25 15.60 -0.47
C THR A 185 4.53 15.40 -1.26
N GLY A 186 4.38 15.04 -2.53
CA GLY A 186 5.45 15.05 -3.53
C GLY A 186 5.01 15.81 -4.78
N GLU A 187 5.97 16.22 -5.61
CA GLU A 187 5.64 16.73 -6.95
C GLU A 187 4.90 15.65 -7.75
N HIS A 188 3.81 16.03 -8.42
CA HIS A 188 3.10 15.11 -9.29
C HIS A 188 3.92 14.82 -10.53
N VAL A 189 4.20 13.53 -10.75
CA VAL A 189 4.85 13.06 -11.96
C VAL A 189 3.84 12.21 -12.72
N ALA A 190 3.37 12.75 -13.85
CA ALA A 190 2.39 12.11 -14.70
C ALA A 190 2.92 10.77 -15.23
N GLY A 191 2.11 9.71 -15.10
CA GLY A 191 2.46 8.36 -15.57
C GLY A 191 3.27 7.51 -14.60
N LEU A 192 3.56 7.98 -13.38
CA LEU A 192 4.06 7.08 -12.32
C LEU A 192 3.00 6.08 -11.87
N THR A 193 3.43 4.91 -11.40
CA THR A 193 2.59 4.01 -10.57
C THR A 193 2.95 4.14 -9.09
N LEU A 194 2.15 3.50 -8.22
CA LEU A 194 2.28 3.50 -6.75
C LEU A 194 3.73 3.41 -6.26
N CYS A 195 4.49 2.50 -6.86
CA CYS A 195 5.89 2.21 -6.53
C CYS A 195 6.87 3.36 -6.75
N GLN A 196 6.65 4.15 -7.79
CA GLN A 196 7.57 5.22 -8.17
C GLN A 196 7.41 6.46 -7.26
N GLN A 197 6.35 6.50 -6.44
CA GLN A 197 6.14 7.49 -5.37
C GLN A 197 6.56 6.99 -3.97
N GLY A 198 7.16 5.80 -3.84
CA GLY A 198 7.61 5.26 -2.55
C GLY A 198 6.49 4.69 -1.67
N ILE A 199 5.31 4.40 -2.25
CA ILE A 199 4.21 3.70 -1.58
C ILE A 199 4.46 2.19 -1.64
N THR A 200 3.82 1.39 -0.77
CA THR A 200 3.84 -0.08 -0.83
C THR A 200 3.47 -0.57 -2.23
N CYS A 201 4.38 -1.33 -2.85
CA CYS A 201 4.22 -1.91 -4.17
C CYS A 201 3.43 -3.22 -4.14
N SER A 202 2.69 -3.46 -5.22
CA SER A 202 2.12 -4.78 -5.53
C SER A 202 2.85 -5.45 -6.69
N ILE A 203 2.80 -6.78 -6.75
CA ILE A 203 3.23 -7.53 -7.93
C ILE A 203 2.35 -7.13 -9.12
N GLY A 204 2.98 -6.77 -10.25
CA GLY A 204 2.32 -6.24 -11.45
C GLY A 204 2.52 -4.73 -11.67
N ASP A 205 2.76 -3.96 -10.60
CA ASP A 205 3.01 -2.51 -10.66
C ASP A 205 4.30 -2.15 -11.43
N ILE A 206 4.47 -0.88 -11.79
CA ILE A 206 5.68 -0.40 -12.47
C ILE A 206 6.66 0.17 -11.42
N GLY A 207 7.80 -0.49 -11.23
CA GLY A 207 8.82 -0.13 -10.26
C GLY A 207 9.59 1.17 -10.57
N PRO A 208 10.50 1.59 -9.67
CA PRO A 208 11.31 2.81 -9.81
C PRO A 208 12.16 2.90 -11.08
N GLY A 209 12.50 1.78 -11.71
CA GLY A 209 13.19 1.72 -13.01
C GLY A 209 12.25 1.74 -14.22
N GLY A 210 10.94 1.72 -14.04
CA GLY A 210 9.97 1.58 -15.13
C GLY A 210 9.76 0.13 -15.60
N GLY A 211 10.26 -0.86 -14.85
CA GLY A 211 9.98 -2.28 -15.08
C GLY A 211 8.74 -2.75 -14.33
N ASN A 212 8.19 -3.90 -14.72
CA ASN A 212 7.08 -4.51 -13.99
C ASN A 212 7.59 -5.32 -12.80
N ILE A 213 7.02 -5.12 -11.62
CA ILE A 213 7.36 -5.87 -10.41
C ILE A 213 6.82 -7.29 -10.53
N PHE A 214 7.73 -8.26 -10.41
CA PHE A 214 7.41 -9.68 -10.53
C PHE A 214 7.60 -10.47 -9.23
N TYR A 215 8.25 -9.86 -8.23
CA TYR A 215 8.55 -10.49 -6.94
C TYR A 215 8.56 -9.48 -5.79
N TYR A 216 8.13 -9.96 -4.62
CA TYR A 216 8.16 -9.24 -3.35
C TYR A 216 8.53 -10.21 -2.22
N SER A 217 9.38 -9.76 -1.28
CA SER A 217 9.65 -10.42 0.01
C SER A 217 9.32 -9.46 1.15
N SER A 218 8.43 -9.87 2.07
CA SER A 218 8.16 -9.11 3.30
C SER A 218 9.32 -9.14 4.28
N ALA A 219 10.11 -10.22 4.31
CA ALA A 219 11.33 -10.34 5.11
C ALA A 219 12.52 -9.55 4.52
N GLY A 220 12.44 -9.16 3.25
CA GLY A 220 13.55 -8.60 2.48
C GLY A 220 14.56 -9.67 2.03
N PHE A 221 15.59 -9.25 1.31
CA PHE A 221 16.72 -10.06 0.87
C PHE A 221 17.98 -9.21 0.65
N ASN A 222 19.15 -9.85 0.74
CA ASN A 222 20.43 -9.20 0.43
C ASN A 222 20.51 -8.91 -1.07
N CYS A 223 21.12 -7.79 -1.45
CA CYS A 223 21.19 -7.39 -2.85
C CYS A 223 22.41 -6.48 -3.10
N GLY A 224 22.43 -5.81 -4.25
CA GLY A 224 23.50 -4.87 -4.60
C GLY A 224 24.80 -5.54 -5.05
N PRO A 225 25.87 -4.76 -5.29
CA PRO A 225 27.11 -5.24 -5.89
C PRO A 225 27.88 -6.24 -5.02
N THR A 226 27.70 -6.16 -3.70
CA THR A 226 28.40 -6.98 -2.69
C THR A 226 27.50 -8.03 -2.03
N PHE A 227 26.21 -8.10 -2.41
CA PHE A 227 25.21 -9.00 -1.82
C PHE A 227 25.08 -8.86 -0.30
N THR A 228 24.67 -7.68 0.17
CA THR A 228 24.55 -7.35 1.60
C THR A 228 23.14 -6.90 1.99
N SER A 229 22.87 -6.87 3.29
CA SER A 229 21.65 -6.31 3.90
C SER A 229 21.58 -4.78 3.89
N THR A 230 22.51 -4.15 3.16
CA THR A 230 22.58 -2.69 2.91
C THR A 230 22.64 -2.38 1.41
N GLY A 231 22.56 -3.39 0.55
CA GLY A 231 22.76 -3.25 -0.90
C GLY A 231 21.62 -2.63 -1.68
N SER A 232 20.48 -2.33 -1.04
CA SER A 232 19.38 -1.60 -1.68
C SER A 232 19.81 -0.17 -2.04
N PRO A 233 19.33 0.41 -3.16
CA PRO A 233 19.53 1.81 -3.54
C PRO A 233 19.10 2.83 -2.47
N THR A 234 18.23 2.45 -1.52
CA THR A 234 17.82 3.29 -0.38
C THR A 234 18.56 2.99 0.92
N ASN A 235 19.63 2.18 0.86
CA ASN A 235 20.41 1.63 1.98
C ASN A 235 19.57 0.73 2.92
N GLY A 236 19.63 -0.58 2.66
CA GLY A 236 18.92 -1.61 3.42
C GLY A 236 18.85 -2.93 2.66
N LEU A 237 17.96 -3.82 3.12
CA LEU A 237 17.53 -5.00 2.36
C LEU A 237 16.71 -4.54 1.15
N CYS A 238 16.83 -5.26 0.04
CA CYS A 238 15.85 -5.13 -1.05
C CYS A 238 14.58 -5.89 -0.68
N HIS A 239 13.44 -5.41 -1.15
CA HIS A 239 12.13 -6.05 -0.94
C HIS A 239 11.47 -6.45 -2.25
N TYR A 240 11.82 -5.82 -3.38
CA TYR A 240 11.16 -6.03 -4.66
C TYR A 240 12.15 -6.35 -5.79
N LEU A 241 11.66 -7.05 -6.81
CA LEU A 241 12.33 -7.15 -8.12
C LEU A 241 11.40 -6.66 -9.22
N GLU A 242 11.91 -5.76 -10.07
CA GLU A 242 11.26 -5.33 -11.32
C GLU A 242 11.99 -5.89 -12.55
N ALA A 243 11.23 -6.27 -13.58
CA ALA A 243 11.74 -6.75 -14.86
C ALA A 243 11.53 -5.68 -15.95
N ALA A 244 12.54 -5.46 -16.79
CA ALA A 244 12.48 -4.44 -17.84
C ALA A 244 11.25 -4.61 -18.76
N PRO A 245 10.56 -3.53 -19.15
CA PRO A 245 9.46 -3.61 -20.09
C PRO A 245 9.96 -4.13 -21.45
N SER A 246 9.03 -4.64 -22.24
CA SER A 246 9.22 -5.41 -23.48
C SER A 246 10.24 -4.90 -24.51
N SER A 247 10.58 -3.61 -24.52
CA SER A 247 11.23 -2.94 -25.65
C SER A 247 12.75 -2.79 -25.58
N ALA A 248 13.37 -2.83 -24.40
CA ALA A 248 14.66 -2.15 -24.22
C ALA A 248 15.91 -3.04 -24.05
N ALA A 249 15.74 -4.35 -23.91
CA ALA A 249 16.85 -5.31 -23.84
C ALA A 249 16.49 -6.72 -24.34
N SER A 250 15.39 -6.85 -25.08
CA SER A 250 14.80 -8.10 -25.57
C SER A 250 15.57 -8.68 -26.78
N GLY A 251 16.87 -8.89 -26.64
CA GLY A 251 17.73 -9.53 -27.64
C GLY A 251 18.15 -10.95 -27.23
N THR A 252 18.75 -11.67 -28.17
CA THR A 252 19.42 -12.94 -27.90
C THR A 252 20.94 -12.74 -27.82
N PHE A 253 21.56 -13.20 -26.73
CA PHE A 253 22.97 -12.98 -26.42
C PHE A 253 23.63 -14.28 -25.97
N PRO A 254 24.91 -14.57 -26.29
CA PRO A 254 25.69 -15.59 -25.58
C PRO A 254 25.80 -15.24 -24.08
N TYR A 255 25.97 -16.24 -23.22
CA TYR A 255 26.22 -16.03 -21.80
C TYR A 255 27.54 -15.27 -21.58
N ALA A 256 28.60 -15.70 -22.29
CA ALA A 256 29.93 -15.11 -22.29
C ALA A 256 30.44 -14.92 -23.72
N SER A 257 31.29 -13.92 -23.93
CA SER A 257 31.92 -13.66 -25.23
C SER A 257 33.06 -14.64 -25.54
N THR A 258 33.37 -14.82 -26.82
CA THR A 258 34.45 -15.71 -27.31
C THR A 258 35.76 -15.45 -26.58
N GLY A 259 36.38 -16.52 -26.06
CA GLY A 259 37.57 -16.46 -25.18
C GLY A 259 37.24 -16.57 -23.69
N PHE A 260 35.99 -16.34 -23.29
CA PHE A 260 35.47 -16.55 -21.93
C PHE A 260 34.36 -17.61 -21.85
N ASP A 261 33.87 -18.07 -23.00
CA ASP A 261 32.80 -19.08 -23.16
C ASP A 261 33.16 -20.50 -22.70
N ASN A 262 34.42 -20.74 -22.34
CA ASN A 262 34.93 -22.00 -21.78
C ASN A 262 35.78 -21.78 -20.50
N LEU A 263 35.56 -20.68 -19.79
CA LEU A 263 36.23 -20.34 -18.53
C LEU A 263 35.21 -20.18 -17.39
N ASP A 264 35.57 -20.65 -16.19
CA ASP A 264 34.82 -20.35 -14.95
C ASP A 264 34.98 -18.88 -14.55
N ILE A 265 33.95 -18.33 -13.91
CA ILE A 265 33.94 -16.99 -13.33
C ILE A 265 34.20 -17.16 -11.83
N SER A 266 35.47 -17.04 -11.42
CA SER A 266 35.97 -17.39 -10.07
C SER A 266 35.29 -16.77 -8.84
N THR A 267 34.36 -15.83 -9.01
CA THR A 267 33.58 -15.18 -7.94
C THR A 267 32.08 -15.55 -7.96
N ILE A 268 31.65 -16.36 -8.93
CA ILE A 268 30.35 -17.04 -8.99
C ILE A 268 30.61 -18.52 -8.66
N PRO A 269 29.90 -19.13 -7.70
CA PRO A 269 29.98 -20.58 -7.48
C PRO A 269 29.51 -21.37 -8.71
N SER A 270 30.25 -22.42 -9.07
CA SER A 270 29.86 -23.37 -10.11
C SER A 270 28.82 -24.35 -9.55
N ASP A 271 27.53 -24.06 -9.76
CA ASP A 271 26.45 -24.85 -9.18
C ASP A 271 26.05 -26.00 -10.12
N THR A 272 26.39 -27.24 -9.75
CA THR A 272 26.06 -28.44 -10.55
C THR A 272 24.55 -28.71 -10.68
N ASN A 273 23.74 -28.12 -9.79
CA ASN A 273 22.28 -28.16 -9.78
C ASN A 273 21.72 -26.73 -9.83
N ALA A 274 20.52 -26.55 -10.38
CA ALA A 274 19.88 -25.23 -10.40
C ALA A 274 19.44 -24.78 -8.99
N ASP A 275 19.90 -23.61 -8.54
CA ASP A 275 19.49 -23.01 -7.27
C ASP A 275 18.19 -22.18 -7.42
N TYR A 276 17.23 -22.48 -6.54
CA TYR A 276 15.92 -21.82 -6.41
C TYR A 276 15.66 -21.33 -4.98
N THR A 277 16.66 -21.34 -4.11
CA THR A 277 16.51 -20.92 -2.72
C THR A 277 16.28 -19.42 -2.60
N SER A 278 15.54 -19.01 -1.57
CA SER A 278 15.38 -17.60 -1.21
C SER A 278 16.72 -16.93 -0.87
N ALA A 279 17.74 -17.70 -0.47
CA ALA A 279 19.09 -17.23 -0.21
C ALA A 279 19.87 -16.83 -1.48
N ALA A 280 19.44 -17.25 -2.68
CA ALA A 280 20.04 -16.87 -3.96
C ALA A 280 19.25 -15.76 -4.71
N ILE A 281 18.16 -15.28 -4.14
CA ILE A 281 17.46 -14.07 -4.60
C ILE A 281 18.33 -12.84 -4.28
N GLY A 282 18.52 -11.95 -5.25
CA GLY A 282 19.39 -10.76 -5.14
C GLY A 282 20.84 -10.97 -5.57
N LEU A 283 21.27 -12.21 -5.86
CA LEU A 283 22.64 -12.48 -6.33
C LEU A 283 22.92 -11.96 -7.75
N GLY A 284 21.90 -11.76 -8.59
CA GLY A 284 22.10 -11.49 -10.02
C GLY A 284 22.92 -10.24 -10.33
N TYR A 285 22.89 -9.23 -9.45
CA TYR A 285 23.71 -8.02 -9.62
C TYR A 285 25.20 -8.34 -9.40
N LYS A 286 25.54 -8.96 -8.26
CA LYS A 286 26.92 -9.42 -7.95
C LYS A 286 27.45 -10.32 -9.06
N ASN A 287 26.66 -11.29 -9.51
CA ASN A 287 27.04 -12.20 -10.60
C ASN A 287 27.24 -11.44 -11.93
N SER A 288 26.35 -10.52 -12.28
CA SER A 288 26.50 -9.71 -13.49
C SER A 288 27.75 -8.83 -13.46
N ILE A 289 28.13 -8.29 -12.30
CA ILE A 289 29.42 -7.58 -12.12
C ILE A 289 30.59 -8.54 -12.32
N ALA A 290 30.52 -9.76 -11.80
CA ALA A 290 31.58 -10.76 -11.98
C ALA A 290 31.79 -11.12 -13.46
N VAL A 291 30.71 -11.31 -14.24
CA VAL A 291 30.79 -11.54 -15.70
C VAL A 291 31.44 -10.36 -16.43
N VAL A 292 31.06 -9.12 -16.09
CA VAL A 292 31.66 -7.88 -16.63
C VAL A 292 33.15 -7.82 -16.30
N ASN A 293 33.51 -8.03 -15.04
CA ASN A 293 34.89 -7.94 -14.55
C ASN A 293 35.81 -9.06 -15.06
N GLN A 294 35.26 -10.19 -15.52
CA GLN A 294 36.02 -11.24 -16.22
C GLN A 294 36.61 -10.72 -17.55
N GLY A 295 36.05 -9.65 -18.13
CA GLY A 295 36.46 -9.06 -19.41
C GLY A 295 35.47 -9.27 -20.56
N ASN A 296 34.26 -9.74 -20.26
CA ASN A 296 33.23 -9.91 -21.29
C ASN A 296 32.79 -8.57 -21.89
N ASN A 297 32.42 -8.60 -23.19
CA ASN A 297 32.05 -7.40 -23.94
C ASN A 297 30.53 -7.27 -24.13
N SER A 298 30.10 -6.20 -24.82
CA SER A 298 28.70 -5.80 -25.02
C SER A 298 27.82 -6.81 -25.78
N THR A 299 28.39 -7.85 -26.39
CA THR A 299 27.61 -8.95 -26.98
C THR A 299 27.22 -10.02 -25.95
N SER A 300 27.76 -10.00 -24.73
CA SER A 300 27.40 -10.97 -23.69
C SER A 300 26.14 -10.58 -22.90
N ALA A 301 25.39 -11.59 -22.44
CA ALA A 301 24.10 -11.46 -21.77
C ALA A 301 24.13 -10.53 -20.55
N ALA A 302 25.13 -10.69 -19.67
CA ALA A 302 25.24 -9.88 -18.47
C ALA A 302 25.63 -8.42 -18.77
N VAL A 303 26.56 -8.19 -19.69
CA VAL A 303 26.97 -6.82 -20.08
C VAL A 303 25.81 -6.10 -20.77
N ALA A 304 25.08 -6.78 -21.66
CA ALA A 304 23.89 -6.23 -22.30
C ALA A 304 22.80 -5.89 -21.27
N ALA A 305 22.58 -6.73 -20.25
CA ALA A 305 21.63 -6.42 -19.17
C ALA A 305 22.09 -5.24 -18.30
N ARG A 306 23.39 -5.16 -17.97
CA ARG A 306 24.01 -4.05 -17.24
C ARG A 306 24.01 -2.72 -18.00
N ALA A 307 23.95 -2.76 -19.34
CA ALA A 307 23.88 -1.58 -20.20
C ALA A 307 22.48 -0.97 -20.29
N TYR A 308 21.43 -1.65 -19.79
CA TYR A 308 20.08 -1.11 -19.79
C TYR A 308 19.91 0.03 -18.76
N GLN A 309 19.27 1.13 -19.18
CA GLN A 309 19.13 2.37 -18.41
C GLN A 309 17.66 2.78 -18.18
N GLY A 310 16.77 1.79 -17.99
CA GLY A 310 15.36 2.04 -17.68
C GLY A 310 15.17 2.97 -16.48
N GLY A 311 14.27 3.95 -16.60
CA GLY A 311 13.95 4.89 -15.51
C GLY A 311 15.13 5.76 -15.07
N ALA A 312 16.11 5.98 -15.95
CA ALA A 312 17.39 6.62 -15.65
C ALA A 312 18.16 5.93 -14.50
N LYS A 313 18.00 4.61 -14.35
CA LYS A 313 18.69 3.79 -13.36
C LYS A 313 19.88 3.05 -13.98
N ASN A 314 20.91 2.76 -13.19
CA ASN A 314 22.16 2.12 -13.62
C ASN A 314 22.48 0.80 -12.88
N ASP A 315 21.50 0.28 -12.15
CA ASP A 315 21.53 -0.92 -11.29
C ASP A 315 20.71 -2.09 -11.87
N TRP A 316 20.44 -2.08 -13.19
CA TRP A 316 19.84 -3.18 -13.95
C TRP A 316 20.82 -4.32 -14.20
N TYR A 317 20.43 -5.59 -14.08
CA TYR A 317 21.34 -6.74 -14.20
C TYR A 317 20.67 -8.00 -14.76
N LEU A 318 21.45 -9.03 -15.08
CA LEU A 318 20.94 -10.34 -15.52
C LEU A 318 20.57 -11.18 -14.28
N PRO A 319 19.31 -11.64 -14.13
CA PRO A 319 18.83 -12.30 -12.91
C PRO A 319 19.62 -13.57 -12.56
N SER A 320 19.79 -13.88 -11.27
CA SER A 320 20.22 -15.21 -10.82
C SER A 320 19.19 -16.29 -11.20
N GLN A 321 19.55 -17.57 -11.14
CA GLN A 321 18.63 -18.66 -11.46
C GLN A 321 17.36 -18.64 -10.58
N SER A 322 17.48 -18.24 -9.31
CA SER A 322 16.34 -18.05 -8.40
C SER A 322 15.49 -16.85 -8.81
N GLU A 323 16.09 -15.71 -9.16
CA GLU A 323 15.35 -14.52 -9.61
C GLU A 323 14.62 -14.79 -10.95
N LEU A 324 15.26 -15.52 -11.85
CA LEU A 324 14.69 -15.95 -13.13
C LEU A 324 13.52 -16.92 -12.93
N ASN A 325 13.57 -17.79 -11.92
CA ASN A 325 12.47 -18.68 -11.53
C ASN A 325 11.24 -17.90 -11.07
N GLN A 326 11.41 -16.87 -10.24
CA GLN A 326 10.32 -15.99 -9.82
C GLN A 326 9.72 -15.22 -11.01
N MET A 327 10.58 -14.69 -11.88
CA MET A 327 10.15 -14.00 -13.10
C MET A 327 9.37 -14.93 -14.05
N CYS A 328 9.80 -16.19 -14.18
CA CYS A 328 9.08 -17.21 -14.94
C CYS A 328 7.68 -17.48 -14.37
N LYS A 329 7.56 -17.66 -13.03
CA LYS A 329 6.26 -17.90 -12.37
C LYS A 329 5.28 -16.78 -12.69
N TRP A 330 5.70 -15.54 -12.44
CA TRP A 330 4.92 -14.34 -12.70
C TRP A 330 4.56 -14.20 -14.19
N ALA A 331 5.52 -14.37 -15.10
CA ALA A 331 5.30 -14.26 -16.54
C ALA A 331 4.28 -15.28 -17.07
N ARG A 332 4.15 -16.43 -16.40
CA ARG A 332 3.24 -17.54 -16.76
C ARG A 332 1.96 -17.63 -15.92
N GLY A 333 1.76 -16.71 -14.97
CA GLY A 333 0.61 -16.73 -14.07
C GLY A 333 0.58 -17.91 -13.10
N VAL A 334 1.75 -18.50 -12.82
CA VAL A 334 1.88 -19.58 -11.82
C VAL A 334 1.78 -18.95 -10.43
N ALA A 335 0.79 -19.41 -9.65
CA ALA A 335 0.61 -18.95 -8.28
C ALA A 335 1.86 -19.24 -7.43
N TRP A 336 2.31 -18.25 -6.65
CA TRP A 336 3.43 -18.44 -5.74
C TRP A 336 3.02 -19.39 -4.60
N THR A 337 3.87 -20.39 -4.35
CA THR A 337 3.72 -21.36 -3.24
C THR A 337 4.94 -21.31 -2.32
N SER A 338 6.14 -21.26 -2.92
CA SER A 338 7.41 -20.91 -2.29
C SER A 338 8.38 -20.41 -3.36
N ASP A 339 9.53 -19.86 -2.94
CA ASP A 339 10.61 -19.49 -3.87
C ASP A 339 11.24 -20.74 -4.50
N THR A 340 11.48 -21.77 -3.67
CA THR A 340 12.03 -23.07 -4.07
C THR A 340 11.15 -23.88 -5.03
N THR A 341 9.86 -23.58 -5.12
CA THR A 341 8.97 -24.21 -6.12
C THR A 341 9.51 -23.88 -7.51
N VAL A 342 9.75 -24.88 -8.36
CA VAL A 342 10.14 -24.63 -9.75
C VAL A 342 8.95 -24.02 -10.50
N CYS A 343 9.21 -23.00 -11.33
CA CYS A 343 8.24 -22.42 -12.26
C CYS A 343 7.62 -23.53 -13.12
N SER A 344 6.43 -24.01 -12.75
CA SER A 344 5.78 -25.18 -13.34
C SER A 344 4.31 -24.95 -13.61
N GLY A 345 3.86 -25.38 -14.79
CA GLY A 345 2.54 -25.04 -15.32
C GLY A 345 2.43 -23.60 -15.82
N GLY A 346 1.20 -23.13 -15.97
CA GLY A 346 0.90 -21.79 -16.50
C GLY A 346 1.21 -21.61 -17.99
N THR A 347 0.69 -20.53 -18.56
CA THR A 347 0.86 -20.09 -19.95
C THR A 347 1.36 -18.66 -19.94
N LEU A 348 2.25 -18.27 -20.85
CA LEU A 348 2.73 -16.89 -20.90
C LEU A 348 1.57 -15.90 -21.02
N ASN A 349 1.51 -14.97 -20.06
CA ASN A 349 0.44 -13.98 -19.94
C ASN A 349 0.68 -12.81 -20.90
N LEU A 350 0.53 -13.04 -22.20
CA LEU A 350 0.72 -12.05 -23.27
C LEU A 350 -0.38 -10.95 -23.32
N GLY A 351 -1.07 -10.71 -22.20
CA GLY A 351 -2.19 -9.76 -22.11
C GLY A 351 -1.77 -8.30 -22.23
N THR A 352 -2.66 -7.47 -22.76
CA THR A 352 -2.46 -6.02 -22.96
C THR A 352 -3.13 -5.15 -21.89
N GLY A 353 -3.49 -5.72 -20.74
CA GLY A 353 -4.20 -5.05 -19.66
C GLY A 353 -3.31 -4.63 -18.48
N ALA A 354 -3.64 -3.52 -17.84
CA ALA A 354 -3.03 -3.12 -16.57
C ALA A 354 -3.23 -4.22 -15.51
N GLY A 355 -2.16 -4.60 -14.81
CA GLY A 355 -2.14 -5.72 -13.86
C GLY A 355 -1.83 -7.10 -14.44
N LEU A 356 -1.65 -7.24 -15.76
CA LEU A 356 -1.28 -8.52 -16.42
C LEU A 356 0.06 -8.36 -17.19
N GLY A 357 1.14 -8.15 -16.43
CA GLY A 357 2.35 -7.46 -16.91
C GLY A 357 3.37 -8.22 -17.78
N ALA A 358 3.11 -9.43 -18.28
CA ALA A 358 4.13 -10.23 -18.99
C ALA A 358 4.28 -9.89 -20.50
N SER A 359 3.93 -8.66 -20.90
CA SER A 359 4.05 -8.20 -22.29
C SER A 359 5.50 -8.27 -22.79
N GLY A 360 5.69 -8.83 -23.99
CA GLY A 360 7.00 -8.96 -24.64
C GLY A 360 7.93 -10.05 -24.12
N PHE A 361 7.46 -10.95 -23.25
CA PHE A 361 8.13 -12.24 -23.07
C PHE A 361 7.85 -13.16 -24.26
N VAL A 362 8.84 -13.97 -24.62
CA VAL A 362 8.77 -14.93 -25.73
C VAL A 362 8.78 -16.34 -25.16
N SER A 363 8.09 -17.27 -25.82
CA SER A 363 8.13 -18.72 -25.56
C SER A 363 9.52 -19.29 -25.95
N ASN A 364 10.55 -18.98 -25.17
CA ASN A 364 11.92 -19.41 -25.42
C ASN A 364 12.76 -19.48 -24.12
N PHE A 365 14.03 -19.84 -24.25
CA PHE A 365 15.01 -19.86 -23.18
C PHE A 365 15.50 -18.46 -22.84
N TYR A 366 15.54 -18.16 -21.54
CA TYR A 366 16.16 -16.97 -20.97
C TYR A 366 17.42 -17.35 -20.18
N TRP A 367 18.48 -16.56 -20.30
CA TRP A 367 19.68 -16.70 -19.47
C TRP A 367 19.45 -16.19 -18.05
N SER A 368 20.06 -16.87 -17.09
CA SER A 368 20.40 -16.32 -15.78
C SER A 368 21.88 -15.90 -15.77
N SER A 369 22.31 -15.25 -14.69
CA SER A 369 23.72 -15.00 -14.35
C SER A 369 24.30 -16.05 -13.40
N SER A 370 23.63 -17.20 -13.19
CA SER A 370 24.18 -18.33 -12.46
C SER A 370 25.01 -19.22 -13.38
N GLU A 371 26.19 -19.62 -12.92
CA GLU A 371 27.13 -20.48 -13.64
C GLU A 371 26.97 -21.95 -13.20
N ARG A 372 27.08 -22.89 -14.14
CA ARG A 372 27.13 -24.32 -13.82
C ARG A 372 28.58 -24.82 -13.75
N GLU A 373 29.34 -24.49 -14.78
CA GLU A 373 30.74 -24.88 -14.98
C GLU A 373 31.36 -24.04 -16.11
N SER A 374 32.64 -24.28 -16.41
CA SER A 374 33.45 -23.46 -17.31
C SER A 374 32.83 -23.23 -18.69
N SER A 375 32.10 -24.20 -19.25
CA SER A 375 31.47 -24.11 -20.56
C SER A 375 29.95 -23.98 -20.55
N ASN A 376 29.27 -24.01 -19.39
CA ASN A 376 27.81 -23.96 -19.29
C ASN A 376 27.28 -22.91 -18.27
N GLY A 377 26.26 -22.16 -18.68
CA GLY A 377 25.47 -21.28 -17.82
C GLY A 377 24.06 -21.85 -17.57
N TRP A 378 23.38 -21.35 -16.54
CA TRP A 378 22.00 -21.73 -16.23
C TRP A 378 20.97 -20.83 -16.92
N GLY A 379 19.88 -21.44 -17.40
CA GLY A 379 18.71 -20.73 -17.92
C GLY A 379 17.40 -21.43 -17.57
N ILE A 380 16.29 -20.82 -18.01
CA ILE A 380 14.93 -21.36 -17.85
C ILE A 380 14.15 -21.18 -19.17
N TYR A 381 13.41 -22.22 -19.56
CA TYR A 381 12.52 -22.18 -20.72
C TYR A 381 11.14 -21.62 -20.35
N PHE A 382 10.72 -20.53 -20.99
CA PHE A 382 9.50 -19.81 -20.60
C PHE A 382 8.19 -20.46 -21.13
N SER A 383 8.27 -21.57 -21.86
CA SER A 383 7.12 -22.36 -22.36
C SER A 383 6.95 -23.73 -21.69
N GLY A 384 8.03 -24.32 -21.17
CA GLY A 384 8.03 -25.64 -20.52
C GLY A 384 8.93 -25.63 -19.28
N PRO A 385 8.54 -26.25 -18.16
CA PRO A 385 9.14 -25.97 -16.85
C PRO A 385 10.40 -26.79 -16.57
N THR A 386 11.47 -26.48 -17.29
CA THR A 386 12.77 -27.13 -17.12
C THR A 386 13.85 -26.06 -16.88
N PRO A 387 14.55 -26.05 -15.72
CA PRO A 387 15.94 -25.60 -15.73
C PRO A 387 16.68 -26.30 -16.85
N ASP A 388 17.49 -25.54 -17.57
CA ASP A 388 18.40 -26.09 -18.55
C ASP A 388 19.76 -25.44 -18.38
N TYR A 389 20.81 -26.20 -18.65
CA TYR A 389 22.17 -25.70 -18.69
C TYR A 389 22.65 -25.77 -20.13
N LEU A 390 23.09 -24.63 -20.63
CA LEU A 390 23.31 -24.41 -22.05
C LEU A 390 24.75 -23.95 -22.23
N SER A 391 25.39 -24.35 -23.32
CA SER A 391 26.77 -23.91 -23.52
C SER A 391 26.84 -22.40 -23.70
N LYS A 392 27.82 -21.75 -23.06
CA LYS A 392 27.90 -20.29 -22.92
C LYS A 392 27.94 -19.53 -24.25
N PHE A 393 28.41 -20.17 -25.33
CA PHE A 393 28.42 -19.58 -26.68
C PHE A 393 27.02 -19.46 -27.32
N HIS A 394 26.00 -20.14 -26.80
CA HIS A 394 24.66 -20.12 -27.38
C HIS A 394 23.92 -18.80 -27.12
N VAL A 395 23.39 -18.19 -28.18
CA VAL A 395 22.48 -17.05 -28.06
C VAL A 395 21.15 -17.48 -27.41
N ARG A 396 20.75 -16.81 -26.32
CA ARG A 396 19.45 -16.98 -25.63
C ARG A 396 18.91 -15.63 -25.20
N TYR A 397 17.60 -15.54 -24.95
CA TYR A 397 16.99 -14.27 -24.58
C TYR A 397 17.48 -13.79 -23.21
N ILE A 398 17.44 -12.48 -23.01
CA ILE A 398 17.64 -11.88 -21.69
C ILE A 398 16.44 -11.01 -21.32
N ARG A 399 16.27 -10.79 -20.02
CA ARG A 399 15.38 -9.78 -19.47
C ARG A 399 16.13 -9.18 -18.28
N PRO A 400 16.60 -7.92 -18.37
CA PRO A 400 17.20 -7.25 -17.23
C PRO A 400 16.20 -7.14 -16.09
N VAL A 401 16.68 -7.34 -14.88
CA VAL A 401 15.93 -7.13 -13.65
C VAL A 401 16.66 -6.13 -12.76
N ARG A 402 15.97 -5.59 -11.76
CA ARG A 402 16.51 -4.63 -10.81
C ARG A 402 15.89 -4.87 -9.44
N ALA A 403 16.70 -4.82 -8.38
CA ALA A 403 16.24 -4.92 -7.00
C ALA A 403 16.18 -3.56 -6.33
N PHE A 404 15.23 -3.39 -5.39
CA PHE A 404 15.12 -2.21 -4.54
C PHE A 404 14.46 -2.52 -3.20
#